data_AF-A0A3L8PW33-F1
#
_entry.id   AF-A0A3L8PW33-F1
#
_cell.length_a   1.000
_cell.length_b   1.000
_cell.length_c   1.000
_cell.angle_alpha   90.00
_cell.angle_beta   90.00
_cell.angle_gamma   90.00
#
_symmetry.space_group_name_H-M   'P 1'
#
loop_
_entity.id
_entity.type
_entity.pdbx_description
1 polymer ?
#
loop_
_entity_poly.entity_id
_entity_poly.type
_entity_poly.pdbx_seq_one_letter_code
_entity_poly.pdbx_strand_id
1 'polypeptide(L)'
;MSSTTPVNPEFFPLTTLAERFVNQLTQCRRLNVRVHEASEHHVLMELPYSEKHIGYPETGVIHGGVITTLMDTACGCATICAIKKKYDSLEISPTLDLRVDYMKSAKPGQSVFVLAECYRLTSSIAFTRAIAYQDSIDNPIAHAVGAFMRISPEMIGDEFRAALMGESEGPEFNQLRMQEEAQFEKAEKPAEAPKTPLAVKDIVQKASETNDFEQLLAHVPYAKWIGMDVERFGYELVFRLPAKDSNIGNPVLPAIHGGVIAGFMEMSAIVQLMVFMHTEKVPKIVDFSIDYLRAGYHKDTFVECHITRQGRRVANVNINCWQSSRKQLIATARAHFLIE
;
A
#
# COMPACT_ATOMS: atom_id res chain seq x y z
N MET A 1 -4.25 -15.06 -22.47
CA MET A 1 -2.93 -15.41 -23.05
C MET A 1 -1.90 -14.54 -22.32
N SER A 2 -1.04 -15.14 -21.51
CA SER A 2 0.03 -14.43 -20.80
C SER A 2 1.10 -14.04 -21.82
N SER A 3 1.17 -12.77 -22.22
CA SER A 3 2.29 -12.26 -23.01
C SER A 3 3.45 -11.97 -22.06
N THR A 4 4.14 -13.01 -21.60
CA THR A 4 5.47 -12.85 -21.03
C THR A 4 6.40 -12.57 -22.20
N THR A 5 6.57 -11.30 -22.54
CA THR A 5 7.72 -10.89 -23.37
C THR A 5 8.97 -11.37 -22.62
N PRO A 6 9.82 -12.21 -23.23
CA PRO A 6 11.00 -12.71 -22.54
C PRO A 6 11.90 -11.53 -22.16
N VAL A 7 12.06 -11.34 -20.85
CA VAL A 7 12.97 -10.35 -20.29
C VAL A 7 14.37 -10.70 -20.76
N ASN A 8 15.06 -9.77 -21.43
CA ASN A 8 16.43 -10.04 -21.84
C ASN A 8 17.35 -9.92 -20.59
N PRO A 9 17.94 -11.02 -20.10
CA PRO A 9 18.75 -11.01 -18.90
C PRO A 9 20.05 -10.20 -19.06
N GLU A 10 20.49 -9.90 -20.29
CA GLU A 10 21.63 -9.02 -20.53
C GLU A 10 21.34 -7.57 -20.12
N PHE A 11 20.09 -7.11 -20.29
CA PHE A 11 19.67 -5.76 -19.92
C PHE A 11 19.09 -5.68 -18.51
N PHE A 12 18.50 -6.78 -18.02
CA PHE A 12 17.81 -6.81 -16.72
C PHE A 12 18.28 -7.96 -15.82
N PRO A 13 19.57 -7.95 -15.43
CA PRO A 13 20.21 -9.07 -14.73
C PRO A 13 19.68 -9.30 -13.31
N LEU A 14 18.94 -8.35 -12.74
CA LEU A 14 18.43 -8.41 -11.36
C LEU A 14 16.96 -8.82 -11.27
N THR A 15 16.31 -9.12 -12.40
CA THR A 15 14.87 -9.48 -12.45
C THR A 15 14.54 -10.64 -11.51
N THR A 16 15.33 -11.71 -11.51
CA THR A 16 15.10 -12.85 -10.62
C THR A 16 15.27 -12.51 -9.14
N LEU A 17 16.22 -11.63 -8.78
CA LEU A 17 16.36 -11.16 -7.40
C LEU A 17 15.14 -10.35 -6.97
N ALA A 18 14.67 -9.46 -7.84
CA ALA A 18 13.47 -8.65 -7.61
C ALA A 18 12.22 -9.53 -7.46
N GLU A 19 12.02 -10.53 -8.32
CA GLU A 19 10.93 -11.51 -8.22
C GLU A 19 10.96 -12.24 -6.87
N ARG A 20 12.14 -12.73 -6.45
CA ARG A 20 12.28 -13.40 -5.16
C ARG A 20 11.92 -12.46 -4.01
N PHE A 21 12.42 -11.23 -4.01
CA PHE A 21 12.09 -10.24 -2.99
C PHE A 21 10.59 -9.99 -2.91
N VAL A 22 9.93 -9.69 -4.03
CA VAL A 22 8.48 -9.45 -4.08
C VAL A 22 7.70 -10.67 -3.59
N ASN A 23 8.12 -11.87 -3.96
CA ASN A 23 7.47 -13.12 -3.54
C ASN A 23 7.65 -13.44 -2.05
N GLN A 24 8.62 -12.83 -1.36
CA GLN A 24 8.75 -12.95 0.09
C GLN A 24 7.76 -12.05 0.86
N LEU A 25 7.17 -11.06 0.20
CA LEU A 25 6.23 -10.12 0.84
C LEU A 25 4.79 -10.64 0.71
N THR A 26 4.16 -11.01 1.84
CA THR A 26 2.78 -11.52 1.86
C THR A 26 1.81 -10.58 1.14
N GLN A 27 1.95 -9.27 1.37
CA GLN A 27 1.13 -8.26 0.73
C GLN A 27 1.26 -8.29 -0.81
N CYS A 28 2.46 -8.47 -1.35
CA CYS A 28 2.68 -8.52 -2.79
C CYS A 28 2.06 -9.78 -3.41
N ARG A 29 2.17 -10.92 -2.72
CA ARG A 29 1.50 -12.16 -3.13
C ARG A 29 -0.01 -11.98 -3.17
N ARG A 30 -0.61 -11.39 -2.14
CA ARG A 30 -2.07 -11.13 -2.10
C ARG A 30 -2.53 -10.15 -3.18
N LEU A 31 -1.70 -9.20 -3.54
CA LEU A 31 -1.96 -8.24 -4.62
C LEU A 31 -1.66 -8.81 -6.02
N ASN A 32 -1.06 -10.00 -6.12
CA ASN A 32 -0.53 -10.59 -7.35
C ASN A 32 0.44 -9.67 -8.11
N VAL A 33 1.30 -8.94 -7.37
CA VAL A 33 2.32 -8.07 -7.97
C VAL A 33 3.27 -8.92 -8.81
N ARG A 34 3.56 -8.47 -10.03
CA ARG A 34 4.50 -9.11 -10.95
C ARG A 34 5.67 -8.19 -11.20
N VAL A 35 6.87 -8.75 -11.23
CA VAL A 35 8.07 -8.05 -11.68
C VAL A 35 8.24 -8.34 -13.17
N HIS A 36 8.44 -7.30 -13.97
CA HIS A 36 8.69 -7.42 -15.41
C HIS A 36 10.16 -7.28 -15.75
N GLU A 37 10.86 -6.35 -15.11
CA GLU A 37 12.29 -6.15 -15.35
C GLU A 37 12.93 -5.46 -14.14
N ALA A 38 14.17 -5.83 -13.84
CA ALA A 38 14.98 -5.14 -12.84
C ALA A 38 16.46 -5.07 -13.23
N SER A 39 17.04 -3.90 -13.02
CA SER A 39 18.47 -3.60 -13.13
C SER A 39 18.91 -2.74 -11.95
N GLU A 40 20.17 -2.32 -11.93
CA GLU A 40 20.66 -1.31 -10.99
C GLU A 40 20.04 0.09 -11.19
N HIS A 41 19.46 0.34 -12.35
CA HIS A 41 18.92 1.65 -12.72
C HIS A 41 17.42 1.75 -12.46
N HIS A 42 16.66 0.67 -12.69
CA HIS A 42 15.22 0.67 -12.46
C HIS A 42 14.64 -0.70 -12.18
N VAL A 43 13.40 -0.69 -11.68
CA VAL A 43 12.52 -1.85 -11.53
C VAL A 43 11.16 -1.51 -12.12
N LEU A 44 10.62 -2.40 -12.95
CA LEU A 44 9.25 -2.33 -13.47
C LEU A 44 8.40 -3.42 -12.83
N MET A 45 7.32 -3.00 -12.18
CA MET A 45 6.32 -3.90 -11.60
C MET A 45 4.94 -3.66 -12.19
N GLU A 46 4.09 -4.68 -12.15
CA GLU A 46 2.69 -4.64 -12.51
C GLU A 46 1.83 -5.05 -11.33
N LEU A 47 0.77 -4.29 -11.09
CA LEU A 47 -0.37 -4.65 -10.27
C LEU A 47 -1.56 -4.97 -11.19
N PRO A 48 -1.96 -6.24 -11.31
CA PRO A 48 -3.17 -6.62 -12.02
C PRO A 48 -4.42 -6.00 -11.39
N TYR A 49 -5.37 -5.59 -12.22
CA TYR A 49 -6.67 -5.10 -11.74
C TYR A 49 -7.41 -6.20 -10.96
N SER A 50 -8.03 -5.81 -9.85
CA SER A 50 -8.86 -6.70 -9.01
C SER A 50 -9.94 -5.88 -8.31
N GLU A 51 -11.17 -6.41 -8.32
CA GLU A 51 -12.30 -5.77 -7.66
C GLU A 51 -12.13 -5.69 -6.13
N LYS A 52 -11.31 -6.59 -5.56
CA LYS A 52 -10.98 -6.58 -4.12
C LYS A 52 -10.17 -5.34 -3.71
N HIS A 53 -9.53 -4.65 -4.66
CA HIS A 53 -8.66 -3.50 -4.42
C HIS A 53 -9.37 -2.15 -4.67
N ILE A 54 -10.66 -2.18 -5.02
CA ILE A 54 -11.44 -0.97 -5.29
C ILE A 54 -11.62 -0.14 -4.01
N GLY A 55 -11.29 1.14 -4.10
CA GLY A 55 -11.57 2.14 -3.06
C GLY A 55 -12.83 2.94 -3.31
N TYR A 56 -13.26 3.02 -4.57
CA TYR A 56 -14.40 3.83 -5.01
C TYR A 56 -15.43 2.95 -5.74
N PRO A 57 -16.35 2.29 -5.00
CA PRO A 57 -17.24 1.25 -5.53
C PRO A 57 -18.04 1.69 -6.77
N GLU A 58 -18.53 2.94 -6.77
CA GLU A 58 -19.35 3.47 -7.87
C GLU A 58 -18.59 3.61 -9.20
N THR A 59 -17.27 3.77 -9.13
CA THR A 59 -16.44 4.03 -10.31
C THR A 59 -15.55 2.86 -10.67
N GLY A 60 -15.38 1.88 -9.77
CA GLY A 60 -14.43 0.78 -9.95
C GLY A 60 -12.95 1.21 -9.82
N VAL A 61 -12.67 2.41 -9.32
CA VAL A 61 -11.30 2.91 -9.20
C VAL A 61 -10.59 2.22 -8.03
N ILE A 62 -9.36 1.75 -8.30
CA ILE A 62 -8.45 1.15 -7.31
C ILE A 62 -8.15 2.18 -6.21
N HIS A 63 -8.12 1.73 -4.94
CA HIS A 63 -7.77 2.60 -3.82
C HIS A 63 -6.33 3.11 -3.91
N GLY A 64 -6.09 4.38 -3.57
CA GLY A 64 -4.75 5.00 -3.63
C GLY A 64 -3.74 4.24 -2.78
N GLY A 65 -4.11 3.80 -1.57
CA GLY A 65 -3.28 2.93 -0.73
C GLY A 65 -2.73 1.65 -1.40
N VAL A 66 -3.43 1.09 -2.40
CA VAL A 66 -2.93 -0.07 -3.17
C VAL A 66 -1.82 0.39 -4.14
N ILE A 67 -2.00 1.56 -4.76
CA ILE A 67 -0.99 2.19 -5.62
C ILE A 67 0.22 2.60 -4.77
N THR A 68 0.01 3.21 -3.60
CA THR A 68 1.07 3.52 -2.62
C THR A 68 1.85 2.26 -2.23
N THR A 69 1.16 1.14 -1.98
CA THR A 69 1.80 -0.15 -1.67
C THR A 69 2.69 -0.65 -2.81
N LEU A 70 2.20 -0.58 -4.05
CA LEU A 70 2.96 -0.96 -5.23
C LEU A 70 4.21 -0.06 -5.40
N MET A 71 4.06 1.25 -5.21
CA MET A 71 5.17 2.21 -5.32
C MET A 71 6.21 2.02 -4.21
N ASP A 72 5.79 1.83 -2.96
CA ASP A 72 6.67 1.51 -1.82
C ASP A 72 7.49 0.24 -2.11
N THR A 73 6.81 -0.82 -2.56
CA THR A 73 7.46 -2.09 -2.94
C THR A 73 8.46 -1.91 -4.08
N ALA A 74 8.08 -1.19 -5.14
CA ALA A 74 8.96 -0.98 -6.29
C ALA A 74 10.20 -0.15 -5.90
N CYS A 75 10.04 0.89 -5.08
CA CYS A 75 11.15 1.68 -4.53
C CYS A 75 12.07 0.87 -3.61
N GLY A 76 11.50 0.04 -2.73
CA GLY A 76 12.28 -0.87 -1.88
C GLY A 76 13.07 -1.89 -2.71
N CYS A 77 12.44 -2.43 -3.76
CA CYS A 77 13.08 -3.36 -4.68
C CYS A 77 14.21 -2.69 -5.49
N ALA A 78 13.98 -1.47 -6.00
CA ALA A 78 15.01 -0.69 -6.69
C ALA A 78 16.21 -0.38 -5.76
N THR A 79 15.95 -0.16 -4.47
CA THR A 79 17.00 0.02 -3.47
C THR A 79 17.84 -1.25 -3.31
N ILE A 80 17.20 -2.42 -3.19
CA ILE A 80 17.91 -3.71 -3.09
C ILE A 80 18.74 -3.98 -4.35
N CYS A 81 18.19 -3.73 -5.53
CA CYS A 81 18.90 -3.92 -6.80
C CYS A 81 20.14 -3.02 -6.89
N ALA A 82 20.01 -1.74 -6.54
CA ALA A 82 21.12 -0.79 -6.53
C ALA A 82 22.22 -1.17 -5.51
N ILE A 83 21.84 -1.63 -4.31
CA ILE A 83 22.78 -2.09 -3.28
C ILE A 83 23.51 -3.35 -3.76
N LYS A 84 22.79 -4.34 -4.29
CA LYS A 84 23.38 -5.57 -4.81
C LYS A 84 24.39 -5.28 -5.91
N LYS A 85 24.07 -4.40 -6.86
CA LYS A 85 25.02 -4.04 -7.92
C LYS A 85 26.25 -3.32 -7.37
N LYS A 86 26.07 -2.36 -6.46
CA LYS A 86 27.15 -1.46 -6.02
C LYS A 86 28.08 -2.09 -4.98
N TYR A 87 27.53 -2.92 -4.10
CA TYR A 87 28.24 -3.45 -2.93
C TYR A 87 28.30 -4.98 -2.89
N ASP A 88 27.71 -5.67 -3.87
CA ASP A 88 27.55 -7.12 -3.90
C ASP A 88 26.80 -7.68 -2.67
N SER A 89 26.08 -6.81 -1.96
CA SER A 89 25.44 -7.07 -0.67
C SER A 89 23.92 -7.08 -0.79
N LEU A 90 23.26 -7.75 0.16
CA LEU A 90 21.83 -7.57 0.43
C LEU A 90 21.73 -6.80 1.75
N GLU A 91 20.86 -5.80 1.81
CA GLU A 91 20.62 -4.98 3.00
C GLU A 91 19.11 -4.82 3.21
N ILE A 92 18.62 -4.88 4.46
CA ILE A 92 17.24 -4.49 4.74
C ILE A 92 17.17 -2.98 4.54
N SER A 93 16.18 -2.56 3.76
CA SER A 93 15.94 -1.15 3.50
C SER A 93 14.53 -0.75 3.94
N PRO A 94 14.28 -0.50 5.25
CA PRO A 94 12.96 -0.02 5.67
C PRO A 94 12.69 1.38 5.14
N THR A 95 11.45 1.62 4.72
CA THR A 95 11.00 2.94 4.29
C THR A 95 11.04 3.92 5.46
N LEU A 96 11.69 5.07 5.28
CA LEU A 96 11.68 6.19 6.22
C LEU A 96 10.51 7.12 5.93
N ASP A 97 10.36 7.52 4.67
CA ASP A 97 9.28 8.37 4.20
C ASP A 97 8.91 8.04 2.76
N LEU A 98 7.65 8.31 2.42
CA LEU A 98 7.12 8.18 1.08
C LEU A 98 6.13 9.32 0.83
N ARG A 99 6.30 9.99 -0.31
CA ARG A 99 5.38 11.03 -0.78
C ARG A 99 4.83 10.61 -2.12
N VAL A 100 3.52 10.65 -2.27
CA VAL A 100 2.80 10.27 -3.47
C VAL A 100 1.91 11.42 -3.91
N ASP A 101 2.13 11.92 -5.12
CA ASP A 101 1.30 12.94 -5.76
C ASP A 101 0.41 12.25 -6.81
N TYR A 102 -0.90 12.40 -6.69
CA TYR A 102 -1.89 11.78 -7.58
C TYR A 102 -2.36 12.79 -8.64
N MET A 103 -2.12 12.48 -9.92
CA MET A 103 -2.53 13.32 -11.05
C MET A 103 -3.91 12.94 -11.60
N LYS A 104 -4.27 11.66 -11.51
CA LYS A 104 -5.56 11.13 -11.97
C LYS A 104 -5.88 9.79 -11.33
N SER A 105 -7.14 9.37 -11.43
CA SER A 105 -7.57 8.02 -11.06
C SER A 105 -7.05 6.96 -12.06
N ALA A 106 -6.76 5.77 -11.55
CA ALA A 106 -6.55 4.59 -12.39
C ALA A 106 -7.84 4.23 -13.13
N LYS A 107 -7.72 3.90 -14.43
CA LYS A 107 -8.80 3.38 -15.25
C LYS A 107 -9.22 2.00 -14.75
N PRO A 108 -10.51 1.77 -14.46
CA PRO A 108 -11.02 0.46 -14.08
C PRO A 108 -10.74 -0.62 -15.13
N GLY A 109 -10.53 -1.86 -14.68
CA GLY A 109 -10.31 -3.01 -15.55
C GLY A 109 -8.91 -3.14 -16.15
N GLN A 110 -8.00 -2.19 -15.88
CA GLN A 110 -6.64 -2.17 -16.42
C GLN A 110 -5.60 -2.33 -15.32
N SER A 111 -4.53 -3.08 -15.59
CA SER A 111 -3.36 -3.17 -14.71
C SER A 111 -2.71 -1.79 -14.50
N VAL A 112 -2.03 -1.62 -13.37
CA VAL A 112 -1.19 -0.46 -13.07
C VAL A 112 0.27 -0.90 -13.10
N PHE A 113 1.10 -0.17 -13.84
CA PHE A 113 2.54 -0.37 -13.90
C PHE A 113 3.25 0.66 -13.04
N VAL A 114 4.33 0.27 -12.38
CA VAL A 114 5.22 1.18 -11.66
C VAL A 114 6.64 1.01 -12.17
N LEU A 115 7.22 2.10 -12.65
CA LEU A 115 8.66 2.21 -12.90
C LEU A 115 9.30 2.94 -11.73
N ALA A 116 10.21 2.30 -11.01
CA ALA A 116 10.92 2.85 -9.87
C ALA A 116 12.43 2.83 -10.06
N GLU A 117 13.14 3.83 -9.54
CA GLU A 117 14.59 3.90 -9.57
C GLU A 117 15.16 4.38 -8.24
N CYS A 118 16.35 3.86 -7.88
CA CYS A 118 17.16 4.38 -6.79
C CYS A 118 18.20 5.34 -7.38
N TYR A 119 17.86 6.63 -7.44
CA TYR A 119 18.69 7.63 -8.12
C TYR A 119 19.88 8.10 -7.29
N ARG A 120 19.88 7.85 -5.97
CA ARG A 120 21.00 8.20 -5.10
C ARG A 120 21.13 7.23 -3.94
N LEU A 121 22.30 6.61 -3.84
CA LEU A 121 22.67 5.71 -2.75
C LEU A 121 23.80 6.29 -1.91
N THR A 122 23.49 6.70 -0.67
CA THR A 122 24.45 7.18 0.34
C THR A 122 24.83 6.06 1.30
N SER A 123 25.71 6.31 2.29
CA SER A 123 26.10 5.30 3.29
C SER A 123 24.94 4.79 4.15
N SER A 124 23.92 5.62 4.41
CA SER A 124 22.87 5.32 5.39
C SER A 124 21.45 5.44 4.84
N ILE A 125 21.30 6.08 3.67
CA ILE A 125 19.99 6.34 3.06
C ILE A 125 20.07 6.12 1.55
N ALA A 126 19.07 5.43 1.01
CA ALA A 126 18.78 5.36 -0.42
C ALA A 126 17.62 6.29 -0.76
N PHE A 127 17.74 7.06 -1.84
CA PHE A 127 16.70 7.94 -2.34
C PHE A 127 16.13 7.38 -3.63
N THR A 128 14.81 7.28 -3.68
CA THR A 128 14.09 6.64 -4.77
C THR A 128 13.04 7.57 -5.34
N ARG A 129 12.66 7.30 -6.60
CA ARG A 129 11.47 7.89 -7.21
C ARG A 129 10.75 6.83 -8.05
N ALA A 130 9.44 7.00 -8.21
CA ALA A 130 8.62 6.08 -8.96
C ALA A 130 7.52 6.80 -9.75
N ILE A 131 7.08 6.18 -10.83
CA ILE A 131 5.99 6.63 -11.69
C ILE A 131 4.99 5.48 -11.82
N ALA A 132 3.76 5.68 -11.35
CA ALA A 132 2.64 4.77 -11.56
C ALA A 132 1.88 5.19 -12.83
N TYR A 133 1.60 4.25 -13.75
CA TYR A 133 0.92 4.52 -15.03
C TYR A 133 0.14 3.30 -15.53
N GLN A 134 -0.62 3.45 -16.62
CA GLN A 134 -1.33 2.33 -17.29
C GLN A 134 -0.96 2.28 -18.78
N ASP A 135 -1.13 3.40 -19.49
CA ASP A 135 -0.85 3.47 -20.92
C ASP A 135 0.57 4.01 -21.22
N SER A 136 0.98 5.10 -20.55
CA SER A 136 2.26 5.76 -20.77
C SER A 136 2.74 6.49 -19.52
N ILE A 137 4.05 6.50 -19.31
CA ILE A 137 4.73 7.28 -18.25
C ILE A 137 4.53 8.79 -18.40
N ASP A 138 4.25 9.29 -19.61
CA ASP A 138 3.98 10.72 -19.88
C ASP A 138 2.60 11.16 -19.40
N ASN A 139 1.73 10.20 -19.06
CA ASN A 139 0.39 10.45 -18.53
C ASN A 139 0.19 9.57 -17.28
N PRO A 140 0.92 9.87 -16.19
CA PRO A 140 0.96 9.02 -15.01
C PRO A 140 -0.35 9.11 -14.20
N ILE A 141 -0.60 8.06 -13.41
CA ILE A 141 -1.56 8.07 -12.30
C ILE A 141 -0.97 8.86 -11.13
N ALA A 142 0.27 8.54 -10.76
CA ALA A 142 0.94 9.12 -9.62
C ALA A 142 2.46 9.17 -9.79
N HIS A 143 3.10 10.15 -9.13
CA HIS A 143 4.54 10.14 -8.86
C HIS A 143 4.80 9.87 -7.40
N ALA A 144 5.92 9.22 -7.10
CA ALA A 144 6.40 9.11 -5.74
C ALA A 144 7.87 9.43 -5.62
N VAL A 145 8.23 9.94 -4.44
CA VAL A 145 9.62 10.04 -3.96
C VAL A 145 9.67 9.44 -2.57
N GLY A 146 10.76 8.74 -2.24
CA GLY A 146 10.91 8.15 -0.93
C GLY A 146 12.37 8.05 -0.51
N ALA A 147 12.56 7.90 0.80
CA ALA A 147 13.85 7.60 1.40
C ALA A 147 13.78 6.27 2.16
N PHE A 148 14.82 5.45 2.00
CA PHE A 148 14.91 4.13 2.58
C PHE A 148 16.19 4.06 3.43
N MET A 149 16.04 3.68 4.70
CA MET A 149 17.18 3.52 5.60
C MET A 149 18.00 2.30 5.16
N ARG A 150 19.32 2.41 5.10
CA ARG A 150 20.19 1.26 4.87
C ARG A 150 20.60 0.66 6.22
N ILE A 151 20.16 -0.56 6.49
CA ILE A 151 20.55 -1.30 7.70
C ILE A 151 21.59 -2.34 7.30
N SER A 152 22.61 -2.47 8.15
CA SER A 152 23.76 -3.35 7.93
C SER A 152 23.36 -4.80 7.58
N PRO A 153 24.11 -5.51 6.71
CA PRO A 153 23.76 -6.85 6.25
C PRO A 153 23.57 -7.89 7.36
N GLU A 154 24.23 -7.72 8.51
CA GLU A 154 24.13 -8.62 9.67
C GLU A 154 22.74 -8.62 10.31
N MET A 155 21.91 -7.61 10.00
CA MET A 155 20.53 -7.52 10.47
C MET A 155 19.55 -8.26 9.56
N ILE A 156 20.00 -8.77 8.41
CA ILE A 156 19.21 -9.72 7.61
C ILE A 156 19.34 -11.09 8.25
N GLY A 157 18.21 -11.69 8.65
CA GLY A 157 18.20 -13.09 9.07
C GLY A 157 18.66 -14.01 7.94
N ASP A 158 19.52 -14.99 8.28
CA ASP A 158 20.15 -15.91 7.31
C ASP A 158 19.15 -16.57 6.36
N GLU A 159 17.97 -16.91 6.88
CA GLU A 159 16.89 -17.52 6.11
C GLU A 159 16.30 -16.61 5.03
N PHE A 160 16.11 -15.32 5.34
CA PHE A 160 15.66 -14.32 4.36
C PHE A 160 16.73 -14.09 3.29
N ARG A 161 18.00 -14.06 3.69
CA ARG A 161 19.13 -13.94 2.76
C ARG A 161 19.17 -15.14 1.80
N ALA A 162 19.08 -16.35 2.33
CA ALA A 162 19.05 -17.58 1.53
C ALA A 162 17.89 -17.57 0.52
N ALA A 163 16.70 -17.10 0.93
CA ALA A 163 15.54 -16.96 0.05
C ALA A 163 15.80 -16.02 -1.14
N LEU A 164 16.39 -14.85 -0.88
CA LEU A 164 16.73 -13.88 -1.91
C LEU A 164 17.81 -14.41 -2.87
N MET A 165 18.77 -15.16 -2.33
CA MET A 165 19.82 -15.82 -3.11
C MET A 165 19.33 -17.06 -3.87
N GLY A 166 18.13 -17.57 -3.55
CA GLY A 166 17.55 -18.76 -4.17
C GLY A 166 18.16 -20.06 -3.64
N GLU A 167 18.76 -20.00 -2.45
CA GLU A 167 19.37 -21.12 -1.73
C GLU A 167 18.33 -21.84 -0.84
N SER A 168 17.21 -21.19 -0.53
CA SER A 168 16.06 -21.76 0.17
C SER A 168 14.75 -21.17 -0.37
N GLU A 169 13.61 -21.75 0.01
CA GLU A 169 12.29 -21.16 -0.27
C GLU A 169 11.98 -19.95 0.64
N GLY A 170 12.88 -19.65 1.59
CA GLY A 170 12.68 -18.73 2.70
C GLY A 170 12.02 -19.40 3.91
N PRO A 171 11.65 -18.61 4.93
CA PRO A 171 10.97 -19.13 6.12
C PRO A 171 9.74 -19.95 5.77
N GLU A 172 9.37 -20.92 6.61
CA GLU A 172 8.26 -21.88 6.35
C GLU A 172 6.93 -21.16 6.04
N PHE A 173 6.74 -20.80 4.77
CA PHE A 173 5.57 -20.10 4.27
C PHE A 173 4.64 -20.99 3.46
N ASN A 174 5.04 -22.23 3.14
CA ASN A 174 4.21 -23.13 2.34
C ASN A 174 2.92 -23.57 3.03
N GLN A 175 2.91 -23.68 4.37
CA GLN A 175 1.67 -23.98 5.09
C GLN A 175 0.68 -22.81 5.02
N LEU A 176 1.17 -21.56 5.14
CA LEU A 176 0.35 -20.37 4.95
C LEU A 176 -0.08 -20.23 3.49
N ARG A 177 0.83 -20.39 2.52
CA ARG A 177 0.52 -20.28 1.08
C ARG A 177 -0.54 -21.30 0.61
N MET A 178 -0.44 -22.57 1.00
CA MET A 178 -1.44 -23.59 0.62
C MET A 178 -2.78 -23.39 1.34
N GLN A 179 -2.76 -22.96 2.60
CA GLN A 179 -3.98 -22.62 3.33
C GLN A 179 -4.61 -21.34 2.77
N GLU A 180 -3.80 -20.33 2.46
CA GLU A 180 -4.17 -19.05 1.85
C GLU A 180 -4.75 -19.26 0.46
N GLU A 181 -4.06 -19.96 -0.46
CA GLU A 181 -4.58 -20.30 -1.80
C GLU A 181 -5.91 -21.07 -1.69
N ALA A 182 -6.01 -22.07 -0.81
CA ALA A 182 -7.24 -22.84 -0.60
C ALA A 182 -8.37 -22.03 0.08
N GLN A 183 -8.04 -21.03 0.89
CA GLN A 183 -8.99 -20.13 1.56
C GLN A 183 -9.38 -18.95 0.63
N PHE A 184 -8.49 -18.54 -0.28
CA PHE A 184 -8.73 -17.53 -1.31
C PHE A 184 -9.56 -18.07 -2.47
N GLU A 185 -9.42 -19.35 -2.83
CA GLU A 185 -10.31 -20.05 -3.77
C GLU A 185 -11.69 -20.36 -3.15
N LYS A 186 -11.76 -20.58 -1.83
CA LYS A 186 -13.03 -20.78 -1.10
C LYS A 186 -13.73 -19.49 -0.68
N ALA A 187 -13.03 -18.34 -0.67
CA ALA A 187 -13.64 -17.05 -0.38
C ALA A 187 -14.57 -16.65 -1.53
N GLU A 188 -15.85 -16.50 -1.18
CA GLU A 188 -17.02 -16.19 -1.99
C GLU A 188 -16.75 -15.52 -3.34
N LYS A 189 -17.51 -15.94 -4.36
CA LYS A 189 -17.68 -15.19 -5.62
C LYS A 189 -17.72 -13.70 -5.29
N PRO A 190 -16.93 -12.84 -5.98
CA PRO A 190 -17.00 -11.41 -5.74
C PRO A 190 -18.46 -10.99 -5.77
N ALA A 191 -18.95 -10.41 -4.68
CA ALA A 191 -20.26 -9.80 -4.66
C ALA A 191 -20.28 -8.84 -5.85
N GLU A 192 -21.22 -9.01 -6.78
CA GLU A 192 -21.38 -8.08 -7.89
C GLU A 192 -21.33 -6.66 -7.32
N ALA A 193 -20.48 -5.81 -7.88
CA ALA A 193 -20.47 -4.40 -7.53
C ALA A 193 -21.92 -3.89 -7.53
N PRO A 194 -22.37 -3.20 -6.46
CA PRO A 194 -23.76 -2.77 -6.37
C PRO A 194 -24.20 -2.08 -7.66
N LYS A 195 -25.15 -2.68 -8.38
CA LYS A 195 -25.67 -2.16 -9.66
C LYS A 195 -26.51 -0.89 -9.47
N THR A 196 -26.83 -0.57 -8.22
CA THR A 196 -27.46 0.69 -7.81
C THR A 196 -26.37 1.66 -7.37
N PRO A 197 -26.41 2.95 -7.81
CA PRO A 197 -25.51 3.95 -7.27
C PRO A 197 -25.55 3.91 -5.75
N LEU A 198 -24.39 3.87 -5.10
CA LEU A 198 -24.36 4.05 -3.66
C LEU A 198 -24.95 5.43 -3.39
N ALA A 199 -26.02 5.50 -2.59
CA ALA A 199 -26.40 6.78 -2.04
C ALA A 199 -25.41 7.08 -0.90
N VAL A 200 -24.17 7.47 -1.25
CA VAL A 200 -23.08 7.72 -0.27
C VAL A 200 -23.58 8.65 0.82
N LYS A 201 -24.33 9.69 0.45
CA LYS A 201 -24.98 10.61 1.37
C LYS A 201 -25.89 9.91 2.38
N ASP A 202 -26.79 9.04 1.91
CA ASP A 202 -27.75 8.34 2.77
C ASP A 202 -27.04 7.32 3.69
N ILE A 203 -26.01 6.64 3.17
CA ILE A 203 -25.21 5.68 3.94
C ILE A 203 -24.42 6.41 5.03
N VAL A 204 -23.77 7.52 4.68
CA VAL A 204 -23.02 8.35 5.63
C VAL A 204 -23.95 8.98 6.67
N GLN A 205 -25.11 9.49 6.25
CA GLN A 205 -26.10 10.07 7.15
C GLN A 205 -26.62 9.01 8.12
N LYS A 206 -27.07 7.85 7.62
CA LYS A 206 -27.54 6.74 8.44
C LYS A 206 -26.45 6.27 9.40
N ALA A 207 -25.22 6.07 8.92
CA ALA A 207 -24.09 5.68 9.77
C ALA A 207 -23.82 6.71 10.89
N SER A 208 -23.94 8.01 10.58
CA SER A 208 -23.76 9.10 11.54
C SER A 208 -24.88 9.16 12.59
N GLU A 209 -26.11 8.81 12.19
CA GLU A 209 -27.31 8.76 13.05
C GLU A 209 -27.33 7.52 13.94
N THR A 210 -27.01 6.35 13.39
CA THR A 210 -27.05 5.06 14.10
C THR A 210 -25.74 4.71 14.80
N ASN A 211 -24.69 5.50 14.56
CA ASN A 211 -23.33 5.21 14.99
C ASN A 211 -22.79 3.86 14.47
N ASP A 212 -23.30 3.42 13.32
CA ASP A 212 -22.92 2.17 12.65
C ASP A 212 -22.18 2.51 11.34
N PHE A 213 -20.87 2.65 11.46
CA PHE A 213 -19.97 2.87 10.33
C PHE A 213 -19.49 1.56 9.68
N GLU A 214 -19.83 0.41 10.27
CA GLU A 214 -19.50 -0.90 9.70
C GLU A 214 -20.20 -1.05 8.34
N GLN A 215 -21.44 -0.57 8.23
CA GLN A 215 -22.15 -0.51 6.95
C GLN A 215 -21.38 0.32 5.91
N LEU A 216 -20.84 1.49 6.26
CA LEU A 216 -20.08 2.32 5.32
C LEU A 216 -18.83 1.58 4.81
N LEU A 217 -18.04 1.01 5.73
CA LEU A 217 -16.82 0.26 5.40
C LEU A 217 -17.14 -1.01 4.60
N ALA A 218 -18.27 -1.66 4.87
CA ALA A 218 -18.69 -2.85 4.16
C ALA A 218 -18.99 -2.61 2.68
N HIS A 219 -19.21 -1.36 2.25
CA HIS A 219 -19.38 -1.06 0.84
C HIS A 219 -18.07 -0.84 0.10
N VAL A 220 -16.94 -0.69 0.79
CA VAL A 220 -15.64 -0.41 0.18
C VAL A 220 -14.78 -1.68 0.14
N PRO A 221 -14.55 -2.30 -1.04
CA PRO A 221 -13.82 -3.56 -1.16
C PRO A 221 -12.45 -3.54 -0.51
N TYR A 222 -11.68 -2.46 -0.71
CA TYR A 222 -10.35 -2.34 -0.11
C TYR A 222 -10.39 -2.31 1.43
N ALA A 223 -11.36 -1.61 2.03
CA ALA A 223 -11.52 -1.55 3.49
C ALA A 223 -11.79 -2.94 4.08
N LYS A 224 -12.69 -3.71 3.45
CA LYS A 224 -12.95 -5.12 3.79
C LYS A 224 -11.70 -5.99 3.63
N TRP A 225 -10.94 -5.76 2.56
CA TRP A 225 -9.78 -6.57 2.21
C TRP A 225 -8.64 -6.44 3.24
N ILE A 226 -8.37 -5.21 3.72
CA ILE A 226 -7.42 -4.98 4.83
C ILE A 226 -8.04 -5.31 6.20
N GLY A 227 -9.38 -5.27 6.31
CA GLY A 227 -10.14 -5.63 7.50
C GLY A 227 -10.22 -4.52 8.53
N MET A 228 -10.18 -3.26 8.10
CA MET A 228 -10.27 -2.12 9.02
C MET A 228 -11.68 -1.95 9.58
N ASP A 229 -11.76 -1.38 10.77
CA ASP A 229 -13.00 -0.93 11.41
C ASP A 229 -12.84 0.47 12.01
N VAL A 230 -13.94 1.03 12.49
CA VAL A 230 -13.97 2.36 13.09
C VAL A 230 -14.94 2.40 14.27
N GLU A 231 -14.50 3.03 15.33
CA GLU A 231 -15.28 3.28 16.54
C GLU A 231 -15.41 4.78 16.77
N ARG A 232 -16.59 5.22 17.23
CA ARG A 232 -16.85 6.62 17.57
C ARG A 232 -16.90 6.83 19.07
N PHE A 233 -16.15 7.81 19.54
CA PHE A 233 -16.13 8.27 20.91
C PHE A 233 -16.55 9.74 20.96
N GLY A 234 -17.85 9.97 21.21
CA GLY A 234 -18.42 11.32 21.16
C GLY A 234 -18.36 11.90 19.74
N TYR A 235 -17.48 12.89 19.52
CA TYR A 235 -17.25 13.47 18.19
C TYR A 235 -16.01 12.89 17.49
N GLU A 236 -15.18 12.13 18.17
CA GLU A 236 -13.96 11.58 17.59
C GLU A 236 -14.23 10.22 16.94
N LEU A 237 -13.65 9.98 15.76
CA LEU A 237 -13.53 8.64 15.19
C LEU A 237 -12.12 8.11 15.44
N VAL A 238 -12.05 6.87 15.90
CA VAL A 238 -10.81 6.10 16.01
C VAL A 238 -10.94 4.91 15.08
N PHE A 239 -10.05 4.87 14.10
CA PHE A 239 -9.97 3.76 13.16
C PHE A 239 -9.05 2.70 13.74
N ARG A 240 -9.33 1.43 13.44
CA ARG A 240 -8.51 0.31 13.85
C ARG A 240 -8.27 -0.63 12.68
N LEU A 241 -7.02 -1.07 12.56
CA LEU A 241 -6.58 -2.15 11.71
C LEU A 241 -6.21 -3.31 12.65
N PRO A 242 -7.03 -4.37 12.72
CA PRO A 242 -6.75 -5.51 13.58
C PRO A 242 -5.45 -6.21 13.19
N ALA A 243 -4.81 -6.86 14.16
CA ALA A 243 -3.75 -7.82 13.91
C ALA A 243 -4.28 -8.91 12.96
N LYS A 244 -3.75 -8.94 11.74
CA LYS A 244 -4.17 -9.85 10.69
C LYS A 244 -2.94 -10.31 9.93
N ASP A 245 -2.68 -11.61 9.92
CA ASP A 245 -1.49 -12.20 9.28
C ASP A 245 -1.36 -11.78 7.82
N SER A 246 -2.49 -11.64 7.12
CA SER A 246 -2.54 -11.23 5.73
C SER A 246 -1.99 -9.81 5.47
N ASN A 247 -1.83 -8.98 6.50
CA ASN A 247 -1.33 -7.60 6.40
C ASN A 247 0.17 -7.48 6.73
N ILE A 248 0.82 -8.58 7.14
CA ILE A 248 2.25 -8.62 7.45
C ILE A 248 3.06 -8.42 6.16
N GLY A 249 4.07 -7.56 6.20
CA GLY A 249 4.98 -7.32 5.07
C GLY A 249 6.20 -8.21 5.14
N ASN A 250 6.96 -8.09 6.24
CA ASN A 250 8.11 -8.92 6.53
C ASN A 250 7.71 -9.98 7.56
N PRO A 251 7.55 -11.25 7.17
CA PRO A 251 7.22 -12.30 8.14
C PRO A 251 8.40 -12.71 9.05
N VAL A 252 9.64 -12.41 8.67
CA VAL A 252 10.84 -12.67 9.51
C VAL A 252 10.91 -11.70 10.68
N LEU A 253 10.50 -10.45 10.45
CA LEU A 253 10.28 -9.44 11.48
C LEU A 253 8.81 -9.05 11.44
N PRO A 254 7.89 -9.78 12.13
CA PRO A 254 6.44 -9.72 11.91
C PRO A 254 5.90 -8.31 12.11
N ALA A 255 5.95 -7.55 11.02
CA ALA A 255 5.63 -6.15 10.94
C ALA A 255 4.75 -5.94 9.72
N ILE A 256 3.73 -5.12 9.91
CA ILE A 256 2.79 -4.69 8.90
C ILE A 256 3.56 -3.97 7.80
N HIS A 257 3.25 -4.29 6.55
CA HIS A 257 3.89 -3.65 5.40
C HIS A 257 3.62 -2.13 5.40
N GLY A 258 4.63 -1.33 5.07
CA GLY A 258 4.53 0.14 5.05
C GLY A 258 3.37 0.63 4.18
N GLY A 259 3.22 0.06 2.98
CA GLY A 259 2.10 0.35 2.08
C GLY A 259 0.72 0.06 2.67
N VAL A 260 0.57 -0.96 3.52
CA VAL A 260 -0.70 -1.28 4.19
C VAL A 260 -1.03 -0.23 5.24
N ILE A 261 -0.04 0.21 6.02
CA ILE A 261 -0.22 1.30 6.99
C ILE A 261 -0.63 2.58 6.25
N ALA A 262 0.04 2.91 5.13
CA ALA A 262 -0.31 4.07 4.32
C ALA A 262 -1.75 4.00 3.80
N GLY A 263 -2.14 2.85 3.23
CA GLY A 263 -3.49 2.66 2.72
C GLY A 263 -4.58 2.68 3.80
N PHE A 264 -4.28 2.17 5.00
CA PHE A 264 -5.15 2.29 6.17
C PHE A 264 -5.32 3.75 6.59
N MET A 265 -4.23 4.51 6.72
CA MET A 265 -4.26 5.93 7.05
C MET A 265 -5.03 6.76 6.01
N GLU A 266 -4.82 6.49 4.73
CA GLU A 266 -5.55 7.14 3.63
C GLU A 266 -7.06 6.86 3.71
N MET A 267 -7.46 5.60 3.87
CA MET A 267 -8.87 5.23 3.97
C MET A 267 -9.54 5.84 5.21
N SER A 268 -8.85 5.87 6.35
CA SER A 268 -9.31 6.55 7.56
C SER A 268 -9.60 8.03 7.31
N ALA A 269 -8.73 8.73 6.57
CA ALA A 269 -8.94 10.14 6.24
C ALA A 269 -10.14 10.34 5.30
N ILE A 270 -10.31 9.48 4.30
CA ILE A 270 -11.47 9.50 3.39
C ILE A 270 -12.77 9.33 4.19
N VAL A 271 -12.84 8.32 5.06
CA VAL A 271 -14.03 8.05 5.88
C VAL A 271 -14.30 9.19 6.86
N GLN A 272 -13.28 9.71 7.55
CA GLN A 272 -13.41 10.86 8.44
C GLN A 272 -13.99 12.07 7.69
N LEU A 273 -13.49 12.38 6.50
CA LEU A 273 -13.98 13.49 5.69
C LEU A 273 -15.43 13.29 5.27
N MET A 274 -15.80 12.09 4.79
CA MET A 274 -17.18 11.79 4.42
C MET A 274 -18.14 12.03 5.59
N VAL A 275 -17.79 11.53 6.78
CA VAL A 275 -18.63 11.66 7.99
C VAL A 275 -18.72 13.12 8.47
N PHE A 276 -17.59 13.83 8.58
CA PHE A 276 -17.58 15.19 9.14
C PHE A 276 -18.13 16.25 8.20
N MET A 277 -18.00 16.06 6.89
CA MET A 277 -18.41 17.05 5.90
C MET A 277 -19.77 16.75 5.28
N HIS A 278 -20.33 15.56 5.50
CA HIS A 278 -21.54 15.09 4.84
C HIS A 278 -21.45 15.19 3.31
N THR A 279 -20.30 14.83 2.73
CA THR A 279 -20.08 14.90 1.28
C THR A 279 -20.93 13.89 0.54
N GLU A 280 -21.50 14.30 -0.59
CA GLU A 280 -22.30 13.41 -1.44
C GLU A 280 -21.43 12.49 -2.29
N LYS A 281 -20.17 12.87 -2.50
CA LYS A 281 -19.16 12.13 -3.26
C LYS A 281 -17.99 11.77 -2.36
N VAL A 282 -17.30 10.69 -2.72
CA VAL A 282 -16.05 10.32 -2.06
C VAL A 282 -14.97 11.37 -2.37
N PRO A 283 -14.29 11.95 -1.35
CA PRO A 283 -13.18 12.87 -1.54
C PRO A 283 -12.07 12.22 -2.37
N LYS A 284 -11.58 12.94 -3.39
CA LYS A 284 -10.48 12.44 -4.24
C LYS A 284 -9.15 12.87 -3.66
N ILE A 285 -8.24 11.93 -3.44
CA ILE A 285 -6.90 12.27 -2.96
C ILE A 285 -6.12 13.04 -4.03
N VAL A 286 -5.39 14.08 -3.57
CA VAL A 286 -4.47 14.88 -4.39
C VAL A 286 -3.03 14.47 -4.10
N ASP A 287 -2.69 14.33 -2.82
CA ASP A 287 -1.37 13.85 -2.39
C ASP A 287 -1.47 13.15 -1.03
N PHE A 288 -0.48 12.28 -0.78
CA PHE A 288 -0.27 11.56 0.48
C PHE A 288 1.21 11.54 0.83
N SER A 289 1.58 12.12 1.96
CA SER A 289 2.95 12.09 2.49
C SER A 289 2.96 11.39 3.83
N ILE A 290 3.79 10.37 3.99
CA ILE A 290 3.91 9.58 5.22
C ILE A 290 5.36 9.51 5.69
N ASP A 291 5.55 9.69 7.00
CA ASP A 291 6.80 9.43 7.70
C ASP A 291 6.62 8.21 8.61
N TYR A 292 7.45 7.17 8.42
CA TYR A 292 7.49 5.99 9.26
C TYR A 292 8.48 6.22 10.41
N LEU A 293 7.95 6.27 11.62
CA LEU A 293 8.72 6.58 12.82
C LEU A 293 9.24 5.33 13.52
N ARG A 294 8.47 4.23 13.44
CA ARG A 294 8.75 2.94 14.09
C ARG A 294 8.13 1.80 13.28
N ALA A 295 8.62 0.58 13.50
CA ALA A 295 7.98 -0.62 12.96
C ALA A 295 6.55 -0.77 13.49
N GLY A 296 5.60 -1.02 12.59
CA GLY A 296 4.25 -1.42 12.94
C GLY A 296 4.21 -2.92 13.18
N TYR A 297 4.37 -3.38 14.43
CA TYR A 297 4.40 -4.81 14.76
C TYR A 297 3.06 -5.50 14.46
N HIS A 298 3.04 -6.83 14.45
CA HIS A 298 1.80 -7.61 14.33
C HIS A 298 0.91 -7.48 15.59
N LYS A 299 0.20 -6.36 15.69
CA LYS A 299 -0.79 -6.02 16.71
C LYS A 299 -1.76 -4.99 16.14
N ASP A 300 -2.88 -4.80 16.84
CA ASP A 300 -3.85 -3.77 16.49
C ASP A 300 -3.18 -2.41 16.32
N THR A 301 -3.54 -1.74 15.23
CA THR A 301 -3.00 -0.45 14.83
C THR A 301 -4.14 0.53 14.70
N PHE A 302 -3.98 1.72 15.26
CA PHE A 302 -5.03 2.70 15.41
C PHE A 302 -4.65 3.99 14.69
N VAL A 303 -5.66 4.66 14.14
CA VAL A 303 -5.52 5.93 13.44
C VAL A 303 -6.54 6.94 13.97
N GLU A 304 -6.07 8.17 14.12
CA GLU A 304 -6.90 9.36 14.33
C GLU A 304 -6.63 10.35 13.19
N CYS A 305 -7.66 11.09 12.80
CA CYS A 305 -7.58 12.07 11.71
C CYS A 305 -7.97 13.45 12.22
N HIS A 306 -7.08 14.42 12.04
CA HIS A 306 -7.28 15.82 12.41
C HIS A 306 -7.46 16.67 11.14
N ILE A 307 -8.69 17.11 10.89
CA ILE A 307 -9.03 18.01 9.77
C ILE A 307 -8.65 19.44 10.19
N THR A 308 -7.63 20.04 9.54
CA THR A 308 -7.05 21.31 10.04
C THR A 308 -7.63 22.59 9.44
N ARG A 309 -8.37 22.51 8.32
CA ARG A 309 -9.30 23.52 7.73
C ARG A 309 -9.24 23.45 6.20
N GLN A 310 -10.41 23.68 5.61
CA GLN A 310 -10.74 23.48 4.21
C GLN A 310 -10.98 24.81 3.49
N GLY A 311 -10.36 24.98 2.32
CA GLY A 311 -10.95 25.87 1.31
C GLY A 311 -12.24 25.24 0.77
N ARG A 312 -13.01 25.94 -0.08
CA ARG A 312 -14.28 25.41 -0.62
C ARG A 312 -14.15 24.06 -1.35
N ARG A 313 -12.94 23.70 -1.80
CA ARG A 313 -12.69 22.52 -2.65
C ARG A 313 -11.58 21.61 -2.15
N VAL A 314 -10.83 21.98 -1.12
CA VAL A 314 -9.65 21.21 -0.69
C VAL A 314 -9.65 21.05 0.82
N ALA A 315 -9.48 19.81 1.28
CA ALA A 315 -9.23 19.46 2.66
C ALA A 315 -7.77 19.13 2.88
N ASN A 316 -7.27 19.52 4.05
CA ASN A 316 -6.01 19.03 4.60
C ASN A 316 -6.31 18.19 5.84
N VAL A 317 -5.78 16.97 5.86
CA VAL A 317 -5.93 16.02 6.96
C VAL A 317 -4.54 15.63 7.46
N ASN A 318 -4.31 15.83 8.76
CA ASN A 318 -3.17 15.22 9.45
C ASN A 318 -3.63 13.92 10.09
N ILE A 319 -2.83 12.87 9.96
CA ILE A 319 -3.19 11.51 10.33
C ILE A 319 -2.10 10.96 11.24
N ASN A 320 -2.47 10.53 12.44
CA ASN A 320 -1.54 9.93 13.39
C ASN A 320 -1.85 8.45 13.54
N CYS A 321 -0.82 7.60 13.45
CA CYS A 321 -0.94 6.15 13.55
C CYS A 321 -0.14 5.63 14.74
N TRP A 322 -0.76 4.83 15.61
CA TRP A 322 -0.13 4.24 16.79
C TRP A 322 -0.60 2.80 17.02
N GLN A 323 0.06 2.09 17.94
CA GLN A 323 -0.37 0.74 18.33
C GLN A 323 -0.57 0.59 19.84
N SER A 324 0.32 1.20 20.64
CA SER A 324 0.27 1.09 22.11
C SER A 324 -0.14 2.39 22.81
N SER A 325 0.30 3.55 22.29
CA SER A 325 -0.01 4.84 22.90
C SER A 325 0.01 5.95 21.84
N ARG A 326 -0.94 6.90 21.92
CA ARG A 326 -0.94 8.11 21.09
C ARG A 326 0.31 8.98 21.26
N LYS A 327 1.08 8.80 22.35
CA LYS A 327 2.38 9.47 22.58
C LYS A 327 3.54 8.81 21.82
N GLN A 328 3.34 7.59 21.30
CA GLN A 328 4.34 6.80 20.62
C GLN A 328 3.80 6.37 19.25
N LEU A 329 3.77 7.33 18.33
CA LEU A 329 3.33 7.11 16.96
C LEU A 329 4.30 6.15 16.24
N ILE A 330 3.74 5.28 15.40
CA ILE A 330 4.52 4.44 14.48
C ILE A 330 4.64 5.11 13.10
N ALA A 331 3.67 5.93 12.72
CA ALA A 331 3.70 6.73 11.51
C ALA A 331 2.87 8.01 11.69
N THR A 332 3.21 9.04 10.93
CA THR A 332 2.40 10.24 10.75
C THR A 332 2.26 10.51 9.26
N ALA A 333 1.11 11.00 8.85
CA ALA A 333 0.87 11.34 7.46
C ALA A 333 0.10 12.64 7.32
N ARG A 334 0.27 13.27 6.17
CA ARG A 334 -0.51 14.41 5.71
C ARG A 334 -1.07 14.08 4.35
N ALA A 335 -2.34 14.40 4.14
CA ALA A 335 -3.01 14.20 2.88
C ALA A 335 -3.88 15.40 2.52
N HIS A 336 -3.91 15.71 1.22
CA HIS A 336 -4.85 16.68 0.67
C HIS A 336 -5.89 15.97 -0.17
N PHE A 337 -7.14 16.39 -0.02
CA PHE A 337 -8.27 15.84 -0.75
C PHE A 337 -9.03 16.93 -1.46
N LEU A 338 -9.41 16.68 -2.71
CA LEU A 338 -10.38 17.46 -3.44
C LEU A 338 -11.79 17.04 -2.99
N ILE A 339 -12.58 18.04 -2.64
CA ILE A 339 -14.00 17.92 -2.27
C ILE A 339 -14.81 18.58 -3.39
N GLU A 340 -15.82 17.87 -3.88
CA GLU A 340 -16.71 18.32 -4.95
C GLU A 340 -18.15 18.51 -4.47
#